data_AF-W0EBY7-F1
#
_entry.id   AF-W0EBY7-F1
#
_cell.length_a   1.000
_cell.length_b   1.000
_cell.length_c   1.000
_cell.angle_alpha   90.00
_cell.angle_beta   90.00
_cell.angle_gamma   90.00
#
_symmetry.space_group_name_H-M   'P 1'
#
loop_
_entity.id
_entity.type
_entity.pdbx_description
1 polymer ?
#
loop_
_entity_poly.entity_id
_entity_poly.type
_entity_poly.pdbx_seq_one_letter_code
_entity_poly.pdbx_strand_id
1 'polypeptide(L)' 'MNDLTKLSLADLKRRLQTLEEEREELEEEKNYVLRQTGLHISAVKAQKYQSESEALAQSIAEIKAELAKRG' A
#
# COMPACT_ATOMS: atom_id res chain seq x y z
N MET A 1 10.38 1.80 10.70
CA MET A 1 10.59 1.71 9.25
C MET A 1 11.94 1.08 9.03
N ASN A 2 12.03 -0.05 8.32
CA ASN A 2 13.33 -0.67 8.03
C ASN A 2 14.16 0.30 7.18
N ASP A 3 15.46 0.41 7.47
CA ASP A 3 16.41 1.15 6.64
C ASP A 3 16.41 0.56 5.22
N LEU A 4 15.69 1.18 4.29
CA LEU A 4 15.65 0.78 2.88
C LEU A 4 17.04 0.77 2.26
N THR A 5 17.93 1.63 2.77
CA THR A 5 19.35 1.73 2.40
C THR A 5 20.14 0.44 2.65
N LYS A 6 19.71 -0.40 3.61
CA LYS A 6 20.38 -1.67 3.95
C LYS A 6 19.87 -2.87 3.14
N LEU A 7 18.76 -2.71 2.43
CA LEU A 7 18.18 -3.78 1.61
C LEU A 7 18.91 -3.92 0.28
N SER A 8 19.01 -5.15 -0.25
CA SER A 8 19.51 -5.36 -1.61
C SER A 8 18.49 -4.85 -2.64
N LEU A 9 18.93 -4.66 -3.89
CA LEU A 9 18.04 -4.25 -4.97
C LEU A 9 16.95 -5.31 -5.26
N ALA A 10 17.28 -6.59 -5.07
CA ALA A 10 16.32 -7.68 -5.18
C ALA A 10 15.29 -7.65 -4.04
N ASP A 11 15.72 -7.38 -2.80
CA ASP A 11 14.83 -7.27 -1.65
C ASP A 11 13.90 -6.06 -1.78
N LEU A 12 14.41 -4.91 -2.26
CA LEU A 12 13.60 -3.73 -2.54
C LEU A 12 12.53 -4.00 -3.60
N LYS A 13 12.87 -4.70 -4.69
CA LYS A 13 11.90 -5.09 -5.72
C LYS A 13 10.85 -6.05 -5.17
N ARG A 14 11.28 -7.07 -4.40
CA ARG A 14 10.35 -8.01 -3.77
C ARG A 14 9.42 -7.30 -2.79
N ARG A 15 9.96 -6.39 -1.98
CA ARG A 15 9.18 -5.60 -1.04
C ARG A 15 8.20 -4.67 -1.76
N LEU A 16 8.63 -4.05 -2.87
CA LEU A 16 7.74 -3.25 -3.70
C LEU A 16 6.58 -4.08 -4.24
N GLN A 17 6.87 -5.27 -4.79
CA GLN A 17 5.83 -6.17 -5.29
C GLN A 17 4.84 -6.55 -4.18
N THR A 18 5.33 -6.94 -3.00
CA THR A 18 4.44 -7.26 -1.87
C THR A 18 3.56 -6.08 -1.46
N LEU A 19 4.09 -4.86 -1.41
CA LEU A 19 3.28 -3.69 -1.08
C LEU A 19 2.24 -3.35 -2.17
N GLU A 20 2.57 -3.61 -3.43
CA GLU A 20 1.63 -3.43 -4.55
C GLU A 20 0.51 -4.48 -4.50
N GLU A 21 0.82 -5.73 -4.15
CA GLU A 21 -0.17 -6.80 -3.88
C GLU A 21 -1.06 -6.43 -2.68
N GLU A 22 -0.48 -6.01 -1.55
CA GLU A 22 -1.23 -5.56 -0.36
C GLU A 22 -2.18 -4.38 -0.68
N ARG A 23 -1.75 -3.47 -1.56
CA ARG A 23 -2.59 -2.36 -2.02
C ARG A 23 -3.77 -2.85 -2.86
N GLU A 24 -3.54 -3.80 -3.77
CA GLU A 24 -4.61 -4.38 -4.58
C GLU A 24 -5.64 -5.08 -3.70
N GLU A 25 -5.19 -5.90 -2.75
CA GLU A 25 -6.07 -6.57 -1.77
C GLU A 25 -6.92 -5.58 -0.96
N LEU A 26 -6.33 -4.46 -0.51
CA LEU A 26 -7.05 -3.41 0.20
C LEU A 26 -8.11 -2.72 -0.67
N GLU A 27 -7.81 -2.48 -1.95
CA GLU A 27 -8.76 -1.91 -2.92
C GLU A 27 -9.92 -2.88 -3.19
N GLU A 28 -9.63 -4.18 -3.31
CA GLU A 28 -10.64 -5.23 -3.45
C GLU A 28 -11.54 -5.32 -2.21
N GLU A 29 -10.95 -5.32 -1.00
CA GLU A 29 -11.72 -5.35 0.25
C GLU A 29 -12.65 -4.14 0.35
N LYS A 30 -12.14 -2.94 0.09
CA LYS A 30 -12.92 -1.70 0.10
C LYS A 30 -14.09 -1.80 -0.89
N ASN A 31 -13.84 -2.27 -2.11
CA ASN A 31 -14.87 -2.43 -3.14
C ASN A 31 -15.92 -3.47 -2.74
N TYR A 32 -15.49 -4.59 -2.17
CA TYR A 32 -16.39 -5.63 -1.66
C TYR A 32 -17.32 -5.10 -0.58
N VAL A 33 -16.76 -4.38 0.41
CA VAL A 33 -17.53 -3.78 1.50
C VAL A 33 -18.48 -2.70 0.98
N LEU A 34 -18.05 -1.87 0.02
CA LEU A 34 -18.92 -0.89 -0.62
C LEU A 34 -20.09 -1.57 -1.34
N ARG A 35 -19.85 -2.69 -2.04
CA ARG A 35 -20.93 -3.47 -2.69
C ARG A 35 -21.90 -4.07 -1.67
N GLN A 36 -21.40 -4.63 -0.56
CA GLN A 36 -22.26 -5.20 0.49
C GLN A 36 -23.16 -4.16 1.18
N THR A 37 -22.64 -2.94 1.34
CA THR A 37 -23.32 -1.88 2.09
C THR A 37 -24.15 -0.94 1.23
N GLY A 38 -24.27 -1.20 -0.07
CA GLY A 38 -24.98 -0.31 -1.00
C GLY A 38 -24.30 1.06 -1.14
N LEU A 39 -22.97 1.07 -1.19
CA LEU A 39 -22.08 2.24 -1.28
C LEU A 39 -22.04 3.11 -0.01
N HIS A 40 -22.58 2.65 1.11
CA HIS A 40 -22.55 3.37 2.40
C HIS A 40 -21.67 2.67 3.44
N ILE A 41 -20.45 3.16 3.63
CA ILE A 41 -19.60 2.74 4.74
C ILE A 41 -19.61 3.77 5.87
N SER A 42 -19.45 3.30 7.12
CA SER A 42 -19.33 4.21 8.26
C SER A 42 -18.09 5.08 8.13
N ALA A 43 -18.13 6.31 8.66
CA ALA A 43 -17.01 7.25 8.61
C ALA A 43 -15.72 6.66 9.21
N VAL A 44 -15.84 5.87 10.28
CA VAL A 44 -14.70 5.17 10.90
C VAL A 44 -14.08 4.15 9.94
N LYS A 45 -14.91 3.38 9.22
CA LYS A 45 -14.43 2.38 8.26
C LYS A 45 -13.83 3.03 7.01
N ALA A 46 -14.42 4.13 6.54
CA ALA A 46 -13.86 4.95 5.47
C ALA A 46 -12.48 5.52 5.85
N GLN A 47 -12.36 6.05 7.06
CA GLN A 47 -11.11 6.59 7.58
C GLN A 47 -10.03 5.51 7.69
N LYS A 48 -10.39 4.31 8.14
CA LYS A 48 -9.48 3.16 8.18
C LYS A 48 -8.90 2.86 6.79
N TYR A 49 -9.75 2.67 5.78
CA TYR A 49 -9.28 2.39 4.41
C TYR A 49 -8.44 3.53 3.85
N GLN A 50 -8.78 4.79 4.16
CA GLN A 50 -8.00 5.95 3.73
C GLN A 50 -6.61 5.93 4.33
N SER A 51 -6.48 5.76 5.65
CA SER A 51 -5.19 5.74 6.34
C SER A 51 -4.31 4.57 5.90
N GLU A 52 -4.89 3.38 5.69
CA GLU A 52 -4.15 2.21 5.18
C GLU A 52 -3.68 2.42 3.74
N SER A 53 -4.54 3.00 2.88
CA SER A 53 -4.17 3.33 1.50
C SER A 53 -3.04 4.35 1.45
N GLU A 54 -3.10 5.38 2.29
CA GLU A 54 -2.05 6.41 2.39
C GLU A 54 -0.73 5.82 2.89
N ALA A 55 -0.75 4.96 3.90
CA ALA A 55 0.45 4.32 4.44
C ALA A 55 1.13 3.40 3.41
N LEU A 56 0.34 2.63 2.65
CA LEU A 56 0.85 1.80 1.55
C LEU A 56 1.41 2.66 0.42
N ALA A 57 0.70 3.72 0.02
CA ALA A 57 1.16 4.63 -1.02
C ALA A 57 2.48 5.33 -0.66
N GLN A 58 2.62 5.78 0.60
CA GLN A 58 3.87 6.35 1.11
C GLN A 58 5.01 5.34 1.07
N SER A 59 4.77 4.12 1.58
CA SER A 59 5.79 3.06 1.59
C SER A 59 6.24 2.67 0.18
N ILE A 60 5.30 2.56 -0.77
CA ILE A 60 5.59 2.30 -2.19
C ILE A 60 6.41 3.45 -2.79
N ALA A 61 6.05 4.70 -2.51
CA ALA A 61 6.74 5.87 -3.03
C ALA A 61 8.19 5.93 -2.53
N GLU A 62 8.43 5.64 -1.26
CA GLU A 62 9.77 5.58 -0.67
C GLU A 62 10.64 4.50 -1.32
N ILE A 63 10.09 3.29 -1.52
CA ILE A 63 10.84 2.20 -2.17
C ILE A 63 11.10 2.52 -3.64
N LYS A 64 10.14 3.10 -4.37
CA LYS A 64 10.34 3.55 -5.75
C LYS A 64 11.41 4.64 -5.84
N ALA A 65 11.41 5.60 -4.92
CA ALA A 65 12.43 6.63 -4.85
C ALA A 65 13.83 6.04 -4.57
N GLU A 66 13.92 5.07 -3.66
CA GLU A 66 15.18 4.39 -3.36
C GLU A 66 15.69 3.56 -4.54
N LEU A 67 14.79 2.85 -5.24
CA LEU A 67 15.13 2.12 -6.47
C LEU A 67 15.61 3.07 -7.58
N ALA A 68 14.96 4.23 -7.73
CA ALA A 68 15.34 5.23 -8.73
C ALA A 68 16.70 5.87 -8.46
N LYS A 69 17.12 6.00 -7.18
CA LYS A 69 18.46 6.47 -6.81
C LYS A 69 19.57 5.46 -7.14
N ARG A 70 19.23 4.18 -7.25
CA ARG A 70 20.18 3.07 -7.46
C ARG A 70 20.27 2.60 -8.91
N GLY A 71 19.31 2.97 -9.74
CA GLY A 71 19.31 2.75 -11.19
C GLY A 71 20.12 3.81 -11.92
#